data_AF-A0A5B0KPC6-F1
#
_entry.id   AF-A0A5B0KPC6-F1
#
_cell.length_a   1.000
_cell.length_b   1.000
_cell.length_c   1.000
_cell.angle_alpha   90.00
_cell.angle_beta   90.00
_cell.angle_gamma   90.00
#
_symmetry.space_group_name_H-M   'P 1'
#
loop_
_entity.id
_entity.type
_entity.pdbx_description
1 polymer ?
#
loop_
_entity_poly.entity_id
_entity_poly.type
_entity_poly.pdbx_seq_one_letter_code
_entity_poly.pdbx_strand_id
1 'polypeptide(L)'
;MARTIVEKRNAFRALHREKCFILPNPRDVDSTRMMEHMGFSALASTRPGYSWSRGRPENGVGRDDVLAHLGSLVLATDLPVNADFESSFAHDLEELAANIRREVDVSLAGLSSEDVRANNGSGFYDTATSVERIRTAPCRPPTTPPSRCYARASSSPRWRTVSGRFKVSMSVP
;
A
#
# COMPACT_ATOMS: atom_id res chain seq x y z
N MET A 1 20.83 -14.97 0.46
CA MET A 1 20.79 -13.90 -0.56
C MET A 1 19.50 -13.14 -0.36
N ALA A 2 19.54 -11.81 -0.41
CA ALA A 2 18.34 -10.97 -0.28
C ALA A 2 17.39 -11.22 -1.45
N ARG A 3 16.08 -11.23 -1.20
CA ARG A 3 15.06 -11.42 -2.24
C ARG A 3 14.99 -10.21 -3.16
N THR A 4 14.95 -10.45 -4.47
CA THR A 4 14.63 -9.42 -5.46
C THR A 4 13.19 -8.92 -5.29
N ILE A 5 12.90 -7.74 -5.82
CA ILE A 5 11.53 -7.20 -5.83
C ILE A 5 10.53 -8.13 -6.53
N VAL A 6 10.98 -8.81 -7.59
CA VAL A 6 10.17 -9.76 -8.35
C VAL A 6 9.76 -10.94 -7.47
N GLU A 7 10.70 -11.49 -6.71
CA GLU A 7 10.45 -12.58 -5.77
C GLU A 7 9.54 -12.14 -4.62
N LYS A 8 9.76 -10.95 -4.05
CA LYS A 8 8.89 -10.38 -3.00
C LYS A 8 7.45 -10.22 -3.51
N ARG A 9 7.24 -9.68 -4.72
CA ARG A 9 5.91 -9.54 -5.35
C ARG A 9 5.24 -10.88 -5.61
N ASN A 10 6.00 -11.87 -6.11
CA ASN A 10 5.48 -13.21 -6.35
C ASN A 10 5.09 -13.92 -5.05
N ALA A 11 5.92 -13.83 -4.01
CA ALA A 11 5.61 -14.36 -2.69
C ALA A 11 4.35 -13.72 -2.10
N PHE A 12 4.23 -12.39 -2.18
CA PHE A 12 3.03 -11.69 -1.71
C PHE A 12 1.77 -12.14 -2.46
N ARG A 13 1.86 -12.30 -3.79
CA ARG A 13 0.75 -12.82 -4.60
C ARG A 13 0.38 -14.26 -4.22
N ALA A 14 1.35 -15.09 -3.87
CA ALA A 14 1.10 -16.45 -3.41
C ALA A 14 0.32 -16.47 -2.09
N LEU A 15 0.69 -15.63 -1.11
CA LEU A 15 -0.03 -15.50 0.17
C LEU A 15 -1.51 -15.16 -0.03
N HIS A 16 -1.85 -14.35 -1.04
CA HIS A 16 -3.25 -14.00 -1.33
C HIS A 16 -4.07 -15.13 -1.96
N ARG A 17 -3.42 -16.19 -2.43
CA ARG A 17 -4.10 -17.40 -2.91
C ARG A 17 -4.39 -18.38 -1.78
N GLU A 18 -3.76 -18.18 -0.62
CA GLU A 18 -4.04 -18.94 0.60
C GLU A 18 -5.36 -18.45 1.24
N LYS A 19 -5.91 -19.26 2.15
CA LYS A 19 -7.22 -18.96 2.77
C LYS A 19 -7.20 -17.73 3.68
N CYS A 20 -6.10 -17.52 4.40
CA CYS A 20 -5.93 -16.42 5.34
C CYS A 20 -4.45 -16.35 5.75
N PHE A 21 -3.91 -15.13 5.92
CA PHE A 21 -2.59 -14.90 6.51
C PHE A 21 -2.61 -13.61 7.33
N ILE A 22 -1.70 -13.49 8.28
CA ILE A 22 -1.57 -12.29 9.13
C ILE A 22 -0.61 -11.31 8.50
N LEU A 23 -1.00 -10.03 8.48
CA LEU A 23 -0.24 -8.93 7.91
C LEU A 23 -0.03 -7.85 8.98
N PRO A 24 1.01 -7.96 9.82
CA PRO A 24 1.24 -7.02 10.90
C PRO A 24 1.78 -5.68 10.38
N ASN A 25 1.63 -4.64 11.21
CA ASN A 25 1.95 -3.27 10.83
C ASN A 25 3.13 -2.66 11.60
N PRO A 26 4.39 -2.83 11.13
CA PRO A 26 5.53 -2.18 11.75
C PRO A 26 5.48 -0.66 11.51
N ARG A 27 6.01 0.09 12.47
CA ARG A 27 6.07 1.56 12.47
C ARG A 27 7.48 2.13 12.32
N ASP A 28 8.48 1.26 12.33
CA ASP A 28 9.91 1.56 12.29
C ASP A 28 10.72 0.32 11.84
N VAL A 29 12.03 0.50 11.65
CA VAL A 29 12.97 -0.55 11.23
C VAL A 29 13.09 -1.68 12.25
N ASP A 30 13.04 -1.35 13.54
CA ASP A 30 13.23 -2.34 14.61
C ASP A 30 12.04 -3.28 14.72
N SER A 31 10.81 -2.73 14.71
CA SER A 31 9.59 -3.53 14.64
C SER A 31 9.48 -4.35 13.37
N THR A 32 9.98 -3.83 12.23
CA THR A 32 10.08 -4.58 10.96
C THR A 32 10.93 -5.83 11.11
N ARG A 33 12.16 -5.68 11.62
CA ARG A 33 13.07 -6.80 11.84
C ARG A 33 12.52 -7.77 12.87
N MET A 34 11.94 -7.27 13.95
CA MET A 34 11.32 -8.10 14.98
C MET A 34 10.20 -8.97 14.40
N MET A 35 9.33 -8.40 13.56
CA MET A 35 8.24 -9.14 12.91
C MET A 35 8.77 -10.19 11.93
N GLU A 36 9.84 -9.91 11.19
CA GLU A 36 10.49 -10.93 10.37
C GLU A 36 11.03 -12.09 11.22
N HIS A 37 11.69 -11.80 12.34
CA HIS A 37 12.21 -12.84 13.24
C HIS A 37 11.09 -13.66 13.90
N MET A 38 9.90 -13.08 14.10
CA MET A 38 8.71 -13.81 14.58
C MET A 38 8.10 -14.75 13.52
N GLY A 39 8.60 -14.75 12.29
CA GLY A 39 8.17 -15.67 11.24
C GLY A 39 6.95 -15.22 10.45
N PHE A 40 6.62 -13.93 10.46
CA PHE A 40 5.57 -13.40 9.58
C PHE A 40 5.97 -13.52 8.10
N SER A 41 4.99 -13.75 7.23
CA SER A 41 5.26 -13.97 5.79
C SER A 41 5.26 -12.69 4.95
N ALA A 42 4.69 -11.59 5.47
CA ALA A 42 4.60 -10.27 4.84
C ALA A 42 4.30 -9.20 5.89
N LEU A 43 4.52 -7.93 5.56
CA LEU A 43 4.28 -6.77 6.43
C LEU A 43 3.45 -5.71 5.70
N ALA A 44 2.71 -4.88 6.43
CA ALA A 44 2.08 -3.68 5.89
C ALA A 44 2.52 -2.44 6.67
N SER A 45 2.99 -1.38 6.03
CA SER A 45 3.30 -0.16 6.78
C SER A 45 2.04 0.43 7.45
N THR A 46 2.25 1.38 8.35
CA THR A 46 1.16 2.18 8.94
C THR A 46 1.57 3.63 9.00
N ARG A 47 0.85 4.51 8.28
CA ARG A 47 1.16 5.94 8.34
C ARG A 47 0.87 6.55 9.72
N PRO A 48 -0.29 6.30 10.38
CA PRO A 48 -0.52 6.80 11.72
C PRO A 48 0.53 6.33 12.72
N GLY A 49 0.91 5.04 12.67
CA GLY A 49 1.94 4.48 13.53
C GLY A 49 3.31 5.14 13.34
N TYR A 50 3.68 5.45 12.09
CA TYR A 50 4.88 6.23 11.78
C TYR A 50 4.77 7.67 12.30
N SER A 51 3.67 8.37 12.07
CA SER A 51 3.47 9.73 12.59
C SER A 51 3.63 9.79 14.11
N TRP A 52 3.01 8.86 14.83
CA TRP A 52 3.10 8.79 16.28
C TRP A 52 4.51 8.47 16.78
N SER A 53 5.27 7.61 16.08
CA SER A 53 6.66 7.33 16.45
C SER A 53 7.57 8.56 16.27
N ARG A 54 7.14 9.56 15.48
CA ARG A 54 7.79 10.86 15.32
C ARG A 54 7.25 11.94 16.26
N GLY A 55 6.33 11.60 17.17
CA GLY A 55 5.68 12.57 18.06
C GLY A 55 4.76 13.55 17.33
N ARG A 56 4.23 13.15 16.16
CA ARG A 56 3.36 13.98 15.33
C ARG A 56 1.91 13.45 15.36
N PRO A 57 0.91 14.31 15.12
CA PRO A 57 -0.46 13.85 14.89
C PRO A 57 -0.52 12.91 13.68
N GLU A 58 -1.59 12.13 13.55
CA GLU A 58 -1.78 11.12 12.49
C GLU A 58 -1.41 11.63 11.09
N ASN A 59 -1.79 12.86 10.76
CA ASN A 59 -1.53 13.54 9.50
C ASN A 59 -0.33 14.50 9.48
N GLY A 60 0.55 14.42 10.47
CA GLY A 60 1.66 15.35 10.65
C GLY A 60 2.92 15.04 9.83
N VAL A 61 2.91 13.98 9.01
CA VAL A 61 4.03 13.61 8.12
C VAL A 61 3.64 13.80 6.66
N GLY A 62 4.55 14.38 5.88
CA GLY A 62 4.32 14.64 4.46
C GLY A 62 4.57 13.41 3.59
N ARG A 63 4.16 13.48 2.32
CA ARG A 63 4.36 12.43 1.31
C ARG A 63 5.80 11.91 1.28
N ASP A 64 6.77 12.83 1.22
CA ASP A 64 8.19 12.47 1.06
C ASP A 64 8.76 11.83 2.33
N ASP A 65 8.30 12.24 3.51
CA ASP A 65 8.62 11.59 4.79
C ASP A 65 8.13 10.13 4.80
N VAL A 66 6.92 9.90 4.27
CA VAL A 66 6.33 8.55 4.19
C VAL A 66 7.05 7.69 3.15
N LEU A 67 7.41 8.23 1.99
CA LEU A 67 8.19 7.49 0.98
C LEU A 67 9.57 7.08 1.53
N ALA A 68 10.25 7.99 2.23
CA ALA A 68 11.53 7.69 2.88
C ALA A 68 11.36 6.59 3.95
N HIS A 69 10.29 6.67 4.74
CA HIS A 69 9.96 5.64 5.71
C HIS A 69 9.72 4.27 5.05
N LEU A 70 8.89 4.21 4.01
CA LEU A 70 8.63 2.98 3.26
C LEU A 70 9.92 2.35 2.73
N GLY A 71 10.84 3.17 2.19
CA GLY A 71 12.16 2.70 1.75
C GLY A 71 12.98 2.09 2.89
N SER A 72 12.95 2.72 4.07
CA SER A 72 13.65 2.18 5.26
C SER A 72 13.09 0.81 5.67
N LEU A 73 11.77 0.59 5.58
CA LEU A 73 11.16 -0.70 5.91
C LEU A 73 11.53 -1.77 4.87
N VAL A 74 11.45 -1.45 3.57
CA VAL A 74 11.79 -2.39 2.49
C VAL A 74 13.26 -2.83 2.55
N LEU A 75 14.17 -1.92 2.92
CA LEU A 75 15.59 -2.22 3.10
C LEU A 75 15.87 -3.04 4.37
N ALA A 76 14.98 -3.01 5.35
CA ALA A 76 15.18 -3.67 6.63
C ALA A 76 14.81 -5.17 6.64
N THR A 77 14.13 -5.67 5.61
CA THR A 77 13.57 -7.04 5.59
C THR A 77 13.59 -7.69 4.21
N ASP A 78 13.65 -9.02 4.15
CA ASP A 78 13.42 -9.80 2.93
C ASP A 78 11.94 -10.12 2.69
N LEU A 79 11.07 -9.77 3.63
CA LEU A 79 9.64 -9.95 3.50
C LEU A 79 9.01 -8.99 2.46
N PRO A 80 7.91 -9.39 1.82
CA PRO A 80 7.09 -8.47 1.04
C PRO A 80 6.46 -7.40 1.94
N VAL A 81 6.59 -6.13 1.55
CA VAL A 81 6.01 -4.98 2.25
C VAL A 81 4.88 -4.38 1.42
N ASN A 82 3.71 -4.23 2.03
CA ASN A 82 2.55 -3.50 1.49
C ASN A 82 2.53 -2.07 2.03
N ALA A 83 2.49 -1.06 1.16
CA ALA A 83 2.40 0.32 1.60
C ALA A 83 0.98 0.73 1.99
N ASP A 84 0.88 1.38 3.13
CA ASP A 84 -0.20 2.27 3.50
C ASP A 84 0.20 3.70 3.10
N PHE A 85 -0.28 4.14 1.93
CA PHE A 85 -0.01 5.45 1.35
C PHE A 85 -1.27 6.32 1.23
N GLU A 86 -2.29 6.02 2.06
CA GLU A 86 -3.56 6.77 2.13
C GLU A 86 -4.24 6.94 0.77
N SER A 87 -4.76 8.13 0.47
CA SER A 87 -5.31 8.53 -0.82
C SER A 87 -4.22 8.84 -1.84
N SER A 88 -3.04 8.23 -1.66
CA SER A 88 -1.83 8.43 -2.43
C SER A 88 -1.36 9.89 -2.49
N PHE A 89 -1.65 10.69 -1.47
CA PHE A 89 -1.34 12.12 -1.39
C PHE A 89 -1.76 12.91 -2.65
N ALA A 90 -2.88 12.54 -3.26
CA ALA A 90 -3.29 13.08 -4.55
C ALA A 90 -4.79 13.37 -4.64
N HIS A 91 -5.13 14.54 -5.19
CA HIS A 91 -6.51 14.92 -5.45
C HIS A 91 -6.98 14.51 -6.85
N ASP A 92 -6.14 14.78 -7.86
CA ASP A 92 -6.42 14.41 -9.23
C ASP A 92 -5.72 13.11 -9.64
N LEU A 93 -6.05 12.66 -10.84
CA LEU A 93 -5.58 11.39 -11.41
C LEU A 93 -4.12 11.45 -11.88
N GLU A 94 -3.63 12.62 -12.27
CA GLU A 94 -2.26 12.79 -12.76
C GLU A 94 -1.28 12.72 -11.60
N GLU A 95 -1.56 13.45 -10.52
CA GLU A 95 -0.80 13.42 -9.28
C GLU A 95 -0.85 12.03 -8.65
N LEU A 96 -2.00 11.37 -8.67
CA LEU A 96 -2.16 10.00 -8.20
C LEU A 96 -1.22 9.05 -8.95
N ALA A 97 -1.21 9.11 -10.29
CA ALA A 97 -0.33 8.29 -11.10
C ALA A 97 1.15 8.61 -10.84
N ALA A 98 1.50 9.89 -10.64
CA ALA A 98 2.87 10.29 -10.33
C ALA A 98 3.32 9.77 -8.94
N ASN A 99 2.46 9.87 -7.93
CA ASN A 99 2.76 9.40 -6.57
C ASN A 99 2.87 7.87 -6.52
N ILE A 100 2.03 7.13 -7.22
CA ILE A 100 2.14 5.67 -7.29
C ILE A 100 3.42 5.23 -8.02
N ARG A 101 3.87 5.96 -9.05
CA ARG A 101 5.19 5.67 -9.67
C ARG A 101 6.33 5.81 -8.65
N ARG A 102 6.30 6.85 -7.82
CA ARG A 102 7.27 7.04 -6.74
C ARG A 102 7.23 5.88 -5.73
N GLU A 103 6.05 5.37 -5.38
CA GLU A 103 5.93 4.17 -4.54
C GLU A 103 6.53 2.92 -5.21
N VAL A 104 6.31 2.74 -6.52
CA VAL A 104 6.86 1.60 -7.26
C VAL A 104 8.39 1.61 -7.23
N ASP A 105 9.01 2.80 -7.29
CA ASP A 105 10.47 2.97 -7.21
C ASP A 105 11.04 2.57 -5.84
N VAL A 106 10.23 2.62 -4.77
CA VAL A 106 10.60 2.19 -3.41
C VAL A 106 10.66 0.66 -3.27
N SER A 107 10.38 -0.11 -4.33
CA SER A 107 10.43 -1.58 -4.33
C SER A 107 9.44 -2.22 -3.34
N LEU A 108 8.21 -1.69 -3.30
CA LEU A 108 7.10 -2.27 -2.55
C LEU A 108 6.51 -3.49 -3.26
N ALA A 109 6.04 -4.46 -2.46
CA ALA A 109 5.36 -5.65 -2.96
C ALA A 109 3.88 -5.40 -3.29
N GLY A 110 3.26 -4.45 -2.60
CA GLY A 110 1.92 -3.96 -2.86
C GLY A 110 1.68 -2.58 -2.25
N LEU A 111 0.53 -2.00 -2.54
CA LEU A 111 0.10 -0.72 -1.99
C LEU A 111 -1.40 -0.75 -1.71
N SER A 112 -1.88 0.02 -0.74
CA SER A 112 -3.30 0.29 -0.54
C SER A 112 -3.61 1.76 -0.73
N SER A 113 -4.57 2.07 -1.60
CA SER A 113 -5.08 3.43 -1.80
C SER A 113 -6.52 3.55 -1.31
N GLU A 114 -6.85 4.63 -0.61
CA GLU A 114 -8.18 4.86 -0.03
C GLU A 114 -9.07 5.79 -0.87
N ASP A 115 -10.39 5.73 -0.62
CA ASP A 115 -11.41 6.60 -1.21
C ASP A 115 -11.73 7.85 -0.37
N VAL A 116 -10.90 8.18 0.61
CA VAL A 116 -10.98 9.44 1.38
C VAL A 116 -10.43 10.57 0.53
N ARG A 117 -11.09 11.72 0.54
CA ARG A 117 -10.57 12.92 -0.14
C ARG A 117 -9.29 13.38 0.56
N ALA A 118 -8.23 13.63 -0.23
CA ALA A 118 -6.96 14.13 0.30
C ALA A 118 -7.11 15.54 0.92
N ASN A 119 -6.13 15.96 1.73
CA ASN A 119 -5.92 17.32 2.27
C ASN A 119 -7.14 18.28 2.25
N ASN A 120 -7.84 18.36 3.39
CA ASN A 120 -8.96 19.28 3.66
C ASN A 120 -10.27 19.02 2.89
N GLY A 121 -10.33 18.03 2.01
CA GLY A 121 -11.60 17.50 1.53
C GLY A 121 -12.25 16.66 2.62
N SER A 122 -13.27 17.17 3.32
CA SER A 122 -14.03 16.32 4.24
C SER A 122 -14.80 15.25 3.46
N GLY A 123 -14.71 13.99 3.89
CA GLY A 123 -15.52 12.89 3.36
C GLY A 123 -14.83 12.06 2.26
N PHE A 124 -15.65 11.34 1.50
CA PHE A 124 -15.19 10.34 0.53
C PHE A 124 -15.37 10.81 -0.91
N TYR A 125 -14.58 10.26 -1.83
CA TYR A 125 -14.90 10.31 -3.25
C TYR A 125 -16.18 9.50 -3.51
N ASP A 126 -16.96 9.91 -4.51
CA ASP A 126 -18.08 9.07 -4.97
C ASP A 126 -17.54 7.78 -5.62
N THR A 127 -18.41 6.78 -5.78
CA THR A 127 -17.98 5.46 -6.27
C THR A 127 -17.33 5.52 -7.65
N ALA A 128 -17.81 6.37 -8.57
CA ALA A 128 -17.28 6.44 -9.91
C ALA A 128 -15.84 7.01 -9.88
N THR A 129 -15.65 8.10 -9.14
CA THR A 129 -14.32 8.70 -8.93
C THR A 129 -13.36 7.72 -8.24
N SER A 130 -13.81 7.00 -7.21
CA SER A 130 -12.97 6.00 -6.52
C SER A 130 -12.52 4.89 -7.48
N VAL A 131 -13.42 4.37 -8.31
CA VAL A 131 -13.10 3.35 -9.31
C VAL A 131 -12.10 3.89 -10.35
N GLU A 132 -12.28 5.13 -10.79
CA GLU A 132 -11.37 5.77 -11.74
C GLU A 132 -9.96 5.92 -11.17
N ARG A 133 -9.83 6.38 -9.92
CA ARG A 133 -8.55 6.46 -9.21
C ARG A 133 -7.82 5.12 -9.18
N ILE A 134 -8.52 4.04 -8.88
CA ILE A 134 -7.93 2.69 -8.82
C ILE A 134 -7.54 2.16 -10.20
N ARG A 135 -8.27 2.54 -11.25
CA ARG A 135 -7.90 2.18 -12.63
C ARG A 135 -6.68 2.95 -13.12
N THR A 136 -6.55 4.21 -12.72
CA THR A 136 -5.42 5.07 -13.10
C THR A 136 -4.13 4.67 -12.39
N ALA A 137 -4.22 4.04 -11.22
CA ALA A 137 -3.07 3.48 -10.52
C ALA A 137 -2.21 2.64 -11.48
N PRO A 138 -0.97 3.04 -11.79
CA PRO A 138 -0.09 2.34 -12.73
C PRO A 138 0.51 1.08 -12.08
N CYS A 139 -0.34 0.17 -11.63
CA CYS A 139 0.02 -1.14 -11.06
C CYS A 139 0.69 -2.07 -12.08
N ARG A 140 0.87 -1.59 -13.31
CA ARG A 140 1.56 -2.24 -14.41
C ARG A 140 2.54 -1.24 -15.06
N PRO A 141 3.74 -1.05 -14.51
CA PRO A 141 4.82 -0.44 -15.27
C PRO A 141 5.20 -1.37 -16.45
N PRO A 142 5.60 -0.83 -17.61
CA PRO A 142 5.88 -1.63 -18.81
C PRO A 142 7.15 -2.49 -18.70
N THR A 143 8.04 -2.22 -17.76
CA THR A 143 9.39 -2.82 -17.68
C THR A 143 9.69 -3.59 -16.39
N THR A 144 8.73 -3.66 -15.46
CA THR A 144 8.89 -4.36 -14.17
C THR A 144 7.66 -5.25 -13.92
N PRO A 145 7.83 -6.43 -13.29
CA PRO A 145 6.68 -7.28 -12.97
C PRO A 145 5.69 -6.51 -12.08
N PRO A 146 4.38 -6.65 -12.32
CA PRO A 146 3.37 -5.76 -11.74
C PRO A 146 3.36 -5.84 -10.21
N SER A 147 3.39 -4.68 -9.56
CA SER A 147 3.02 -4.55 -8.14
C SER A 147 1.51 -4.71 -8.01
N ARG A 148 1.04 -5.39 -6.96
CA ARG A 148 -0.39 -5.55 -6.73
C ARG A 148 -0.92 -4.33 -5.97
N CYS A 149 -1.85 -3.60 -6.57
CA CYS A 149 -2.56 -2.53 -5.87
C CYS A 149 -3.82 -3.08 -5.20
N TYR A 150 -4.02 -2.63 -3.97
CA TYR A 150 -5.21 -2.85 -3.17
C TYR A 150 -5.97 -1.54 -3.12
N ALA A 151 -7.28 -1.66 -3.29
CA ALA A 151 -8.18 -0.57 -3.02
C ALA A 151 -8.78 -0.75 -1.63
N ARG A 152 -8.65 0.28 -0.81
CA ARG A 152 -9.36 0.39 0.47
C ARG A 152 -10.54 1.32 0.26
N ALA A 153 -11.74 0.87 0.59
CA ALA A 153 -12.88 1.77 0.71
C ALA A 153 -13.17 2.00 2.19
N SER A 154 -12.89 3.22 2.64
CA SER A 154 -13.10 3.71 3.99
C SER A 154 -14.55 4.19 4.19
N SER A 155 -15.29 4.38 3.10
CA SER A 155 -16.68 4.88 3.08
C SER A 155 -17.77 3.87 3.50
N SER A 156 -17.45 2.59 3.72
CA SER A 156 -18.47 1.54 3.94
C SER A 156 -18.31 0.79 5.26
N PRO A 157 -19.37 0.69 6.10
CA PRO A 157 -19.40 -0.22 7.26
C PRO A 157 -19.53 -1.71 6.86
N ARG A 158 -19.73 -2.03 5.58
CA ARG A 158 -19.96 -3.41 5.09
C ARG A 158 -18.88 -3.82 4.10
N TRP A 159 -17.89 -4.54 4.62
CA TRP A 159 -16.82 -5.21 3.88
C TRP A 159 -17.29 -6.00 2.62
N ARG A 160 -18.54 -6.50 2.58
CA ARG A 160 -19.10 -7.25 1.44
C ARG A 160 -19.38 -6.40 0.20
N THR A 161 -19.75 -5.14 0.36
CA THR A 161 -20.01 -4.26 -0.80
C THR A 161 -18.69 -3.83 -1.46
N VAL A 162 -17.62 -3.72 -0.66
CA VAL A 162 -16.27 -3.33 -1.06
C VAL A 162 -15.52 -4.52 -1.68
N SER A 163 -15.56 -5.71 -1.08
CA SER A 163 -14.91 -6.92 -1.61
C SER A 163 -15.56 -7.44 -2.91
N GLY A 164 -16.84 -7.16 -3.15
CA GLY A 164 -17.47 -7.33 -4.46
C GLY A 164 -17.12 -6.25 -5.49
N ARG A 165 -16.75 -5.03 -5.05
CA ARG A 165 -16.38 -3.88 -5.90
C ARG A 165 -14.89 -3.81 -6.23
N PHE A 166 -14.02 -4.38 -5.39
CA PHE A 166 -12.55 -4.26 -5.50
C PHE A 166 -11.82 -5.59 -5.65
N LYS A 167 -12.55 -6.68 -5.93
CA LYS A 167 -11.96 -7.86 -6.59
C LYS A 167 -11.56 -7.50 -8.04
N VAL A 168 -10.64 -6.55 -8.20
CA VAL A 168 -9.79 -6.52 -9.40
C VAL A 168 -8.74 -7.61 -9.19
N SER A 169 -9.18 -8.86 -9.36
CA SER A 169 -8.26 -9.85 -9.89
C SER A 169 -7.98 -9.37 -11.32
N MET A 170 -6.79 -8.82 -11.56
CA MET A 170 -6.28 -8.69 -12.91
C MET A 170 -6.12 -10.11 -13.47
N SER A 171 -7.21 -10.65 -13.99
CA SER A 171 -7.27 -11.90 -14.74
C SER A 171 -8.27 -11.66 -15.86
N VAL A 172 -7.76 -11.20 -17.00
CA VAL A 172 -8.36 -11.18 -18.34
C VAL A 172 -7.15 -11.34 -19.29
N PRO A 173 -7.26 -12.16 -20.36
CA PRO A 173 -6.31 -13.19 -20.78
C PRO A 173 -4.90 -12.71 -21.16
#